data_AF-A0A1F8XEN3-F1
#
_entry.id   AF-A0A1F8XEN3-F1
#
_cell.length_a   1.000
_cell.length_b   1.000
_cell.length_c   1.000
_cell.angle_alpha   90.00
_cell.angle_beta   90.00
_cell.angle_gamma   90.00
#
_symmetry.space_group_name_H-M   'P 1'
#
loop_
_entity.id
_entity.type
_entity.pdbx_description
1 polymer ?
#
loop_
_entity_poly.entity_id
_entity_poly.type
_entity_poly.pdbx_seq_one_letter_code
_entity_poly.pdbx_strand_id
1 'polypeptide(L)'
;MVFTGSAEWHSPASEMAVRQFEIAAERLNLDRNVRARLARPDRALVISVPTRLDDGSVHVFTGYRVQHNDVLGPFKGGIRYHPDVDLGEVCALAMWMTWKCSLVGLPFGGAKGGIACDPTRLSRKELQAMTRRYTAEIRNFIGPELDVPAPDMGTNEQVMVWVMDTYSQHKGHAVPGVVTGKPVEMGGTVGRREATGRGVVHLIRETAKHLNLDLSRCTAAVQGFGNVGSVTATELASLGVKIIAVSDRTGGFYDEKGLPIDGLLRHVADHPDLAGCRFGEPISNADL
;
A
#
# COMPACT_ATOMS: atom_id res chain seq x y z
N MET A 1 -26.76 17.73 19.83
CA MET A 1 -25.46 17.99 20.48
C MET A 1 -24.39 17.75 19.43
N VAL A 2 -23.81 18.82 18.88
CA VAL A 2 -22.81 18.73 17.79
C VAL A 2 -21.45 18.64 18.47
N PHE A 3 -20.76 17.50 18.33
CA PHE A 3 -19.39 17.37 18.81
C PHE A 3 -18.48 18.22 17.92
N THR A 4 -18.09 19.41 18.40
CA THR A 4 -17.27 20.41 17.71
C THR A 4 -15.78 20.31 18.04
N GLY A 5 -15.26 19.10 18.24
CA GLY A 5 -13.81 18.86 18.26
C GLY A 5 -13.37 18.42 16.87
N SER A 6 -12.32 19.03 16.32
CA SER A 6 -11.60 18.42 15.20
C SER A 6 -11.15 17.03 15.66
N ALA A 7 -11.61 15.98 14.99
CA ALA A 7 -11.16 14.63 15.29
C ALA A 7 -9.62 14.53 15.23
N GLU A 8 -9.00 13.77 16.14
CA GLU A 8 -7.53 13.65 16.23
C GLU A 8 -6.86 13.11 14.95
N TRP A 9 -7.65 12.56 14.03
CA TRP A 9 -7.21 12.03 12.74
C TRP A 9 -7.48 12.97 11.55
N HIS A 10 -7.63 14.28 11.77
CA HIS A 10 -7.67 15.25 10.67
C HIS A 10 -6.29 15.39 10.01
N SER A 11 -6.24 15.00 8.74
CA SER A 11 -5.16 15.27 7.79
C SER A 11 -5.77 15.51 6.40
N PRO A 12 -5.01 16.12 5.46
CA PRO A 12 -5.48 16.30 4.08
C PRO A 12 -5.97 15.01 3.42
N ALA A 13 -5.33 13.87 3.73
CA ALA A 13 -5.74 12.57 3.24
C ALA A 13 -7.10 12.12 3.82
N SER A 14 -7.31 12.30 5.13
CA SER A 14 -8.58 11.96 5.78
C SER A 14 -9.75 12.79 5.27
N GLU A 15 -9.53 14.09 5.02
CA GLU A 15 -10.54 15.01 4.50
C GLU A 15 -10.92 14.63 3.08
N MET A 16 -9.93 14.27 2.26
CA MET A 16 -10.18 13.76 0.91
C MET A 16 -11.00 12.47 0.94
N ALA A 17 -10.63 11.50 1.77
CA ALA A 17 -11.34 10.22 1.86
C ALA A 17 -12.80 10.42 2.31
N VAL A 18 -13.04 11.22 3.34
CA VAL A 18 -14.38 11.56 3.80
C VAL A 18 -15.14 12.30 2.70
N ARG A 19 -14.57 13.32 2.06
CA ARG A 19 -15.23 14.07 0.98
C ARG A 19 -15.65 13.17 -0.19
N GLN A 20 -14.81 12.22 -0.58
CA GLN A 20 -15.16 11.23 -1.62
C GLN A 20 -16.32 10.34 -1.19
N PHE A 21 -16.30 9.87 0.05
CA PHE A 21 -17.42 9.14 0.64
C PHE A 21 -18.70 9.96 0.64
N GLU A 22 -18.65 11.24 1.05
CA GLU A 22 -19.81 12.12 1.12
C GLU A 22 -20.48 12.32 -0.26
N ILE A 23 -19.67 12.51 -1.31
CA ILE A 23 -20.17 12.61 -2.70
C ILE A 23 -20.92 11.34 -3.11
N ALA A 24 -20.39 10.16 -2.76
CA ALA A 24 -21.03 8.89 -3.07
C ALA A 24 -22.31 8.68 -2.22
N ALA A 25 -22.26 8.99 -0.93
CA ALA A 25 -23.39 8.87 -0.01
C ALA A 25 -24.59 9.74 -0.43
N GLU A 26 -24.32 10.96 -0.91
CA GLU A 26 -25.35 11.86 -1.44
C GLU A 26 -26.01 11.29 -2.70
N ARG A 27 -25.21 10.77 -3.64
CA ARG A 27 -25.75 10.15 -4.87
C ARG A 27 -26.59 8.91 -4.59
N LEU A 28 -26.29 8.19 -3.51
CA LEU A 28 -27.03 7.00 -3.09
C LEU A 28 -28.25 7.32 -2.21
N ASN A 29 -28.47 8.59 -1.83
CA ASN A 29 -29.43 8.98 -0.79
C ASN A 29 -29.26 8.13 0.48
N LEU A 30 -28.02 7.92 0.90
CA LEU A 30 -27.68 7.02 1.99
C LEU A 30 -28.30 7.51 3.31
N ASP A 31 -28.84 6.58 4.10
CA ASP A 31 -29.39 6.89 5.42
C ASP A 31 -28.38 7.66 6.28
N ARG A 32 -28.86 8.71 6.95
CA ARG A 32 -28.01 9.62 7.72
C ARG A 32 -27.23 8.94 8.85
N ASN A 33 -27.78 7.87 9.44
CA ASN A 33 -27.12 7.17 10.53
C ASN A 33 -26.02 6.27 9.98
N VAL A 34 -26.26 5.63 8.83
CA VAL A 34 -25.23 4.88 8.10
C VAL A 34 -24.11 5.81 7.63
N ARG A 35 -24.47 6.99 7.08
CA ARG A 35 -23.52 8.04 6.68
C ARG A 35 -22.61 8.46 7.83
N ALA A 36 -23.21 8.80 8.98
CA ALA A 36 -22.47 9.18 10.18
C ALA A 36 -21.52 8.07 10.67
N ARG A 37 -21.92 6.80 10.52
CA ARG A 37 -21.12 5.65 10.96
C ARG A 37 -19.95 5.36 10.03
N LEU A 38 -20.16 5.42 8.72
CA LEU A 38 -19.17 5.12 7.70
C LEU A 38 -18.16 6.23 7.46
N ALA A 39 -18.43 7.46 7.92
CA ALA A 39 -17.47 8.56 7.88
C ALA A 39 -16.36 8.44 8.94
N ARG A 40 -16.41 7.43 9.83
CA ARG A 40 -15.49 7.28 10.96
C ARG A 40 -15.01 5.84 11.09
N PRO A 41 -13.73 5.61 11.41
CA PRO A 41 -13.24 4.27 11.67
C PRO A 41 -13.81 3.70 12.97
N ASP A 42 -13.98 2.38 13.01
CA ASP A 42 -14.39 1.61 14.20
C ASP A 42 -13.40 1.78 15.35
N ARG A 43 -12.11 1.77 15.00
CA ARG A 43 -11.03 1.80 15.96
C ARG A 43 -9.76 2.38 15.33
N ALA A 44 -9.06 3.19 16.11
CA ALA A 44 -7.71 3.65 15.82
C ALA A 44 -6.81 3.32 17.02
N LEU A 45 -5.68 2.67 16.75
CA LEU A 45 -4.64 2.40 17.74
C LEU A 45 -3.41 3.25 17.41
N VAL A 46 -2.91 3.97 18.41
CA VAL A 46 -1.59 4.63 18.40
C VAL A 46 -0.70 3.88 19.38
N ILE A 47 0.47 3.47 18.91
CA ILE A 47 1.34 2.50 19.57
C ILE A 47 2.76 3.06 19.67
N SER A 48 3.36 2.98 20.85
CA SER A 48 4.80 3.22 21.01
C SER A 48 5.58 1.96 20.64
N VAL A 49 6.57 2.10 19.75
CA VAL A 49 7.41 0.99 19.26
C VAL A 49 8.87 1.23 19.69
N PRO A 50 9.21 0.96 20.96
CA PRO A 50 10.58 1.11 21.46
C PRO A 50 11.51 0.08 20.80
N THR A 51 12.56 0.56 20.15
CA THR A 51 13.51 -0.25 19.40
C THR A 51 14.93 0.13 19.82
N ARG A 52 15.74 -0.86 20.19
CA ARG A 52 17.18 -0.67 20.41
C ARG A 52 17.88 -0.62 19.06
N LEU A 53 18.62 0.45 18.81
CA LEU A 53 19.42 0.66 17.61
C LEU A 53 20.78 -0.03 17.73
N ASP A 54 21.49 -0.15 16.61
CA ASP A 54 22.79 -0.82 16.52
C ASP A 54 23.88 -0.10 17.34
N ASP A 55 23.73 1.22 17.56
CA ASP A 55 24.60 2.02 18.43
C ASP A 55 24.31 1.84 19.94
N GLY A 56 23.30 1.02 20.28
CA GLY A 56 22.88 0.73 21.65
C GLY A 56 21.86 1.71 22.22
N SER A 57 21.57 2.82 21.53
CA SER A 57 20.51 3.75 21.91
C SER A 57 19.12 3.14 21.74
N VAL A 58 18.09 3.75 22.35
CA VAL A 58 16.69 3.35 22.17
C VAL A 58 15.94 4.48 21.50
N HIS A 59 15.32 4.17 20.36
CA HIS A 59 14.40 5.05 19.67
C HIS A 59 12.97 4.53 19.83
N VAL A 60 12.00 5.43 20.09
CA VAL A 60 10.60 5.07 20.24
C VAL A 60 9.82 5.57 19.03
N PHE A 61 9.58 4.69 18.06
CA PHE A 61 8.78 5.04 16.88
C PHE A 61 7.30 5.09 17.23
N THR A 62 6.54 5.92 16.49
CA THR A 62 5.08 5.92 16.57
C THR A 62 4.51 4.97 15.51
N GLY A 63 3.77 3.97 15.95
CA GLY A 63 3.04 3.02 15.12
C GLY A 63 1.53 3.26 15.18
N TYR A 64 0.83 2.85 14.13
CA TYR A 64 -0.62 2.97 14.00
C TYR A 64 -1.22 1.66 13.50
N ARG A 65 -2.44 1.35 13.97
CA ARG A 65 -3.33 0.37 13.31
C ARG A 65 -4.75 0.89 13.38
N VAL A 66 -5.36 1.13 12.22
CA VAL A 66 -6.73 1.63 12.09
C VAL A 66 -7.59 0.57 11.42
N GLN A 67 -8.76 0.34 12.00
CA GLN A 67 -9.78 -0.59 11.59
C GLN A 67 -11.04 0.24 11.27
N HIS A 68 -11.41 0.30 9.99
CA HIS A 68 -12.41 1.27 9.51
C HIS A 68 -13.84 0.75 9.56
N ASN A 69 -14.08 -0.48 9.10
CA ASN A 69 -15.39 -1.13 9.14
C ASN A 69 -15.22 -2.63 8.88
N ASP A 70 -15.93 -3.50 9.62
CA ASP A 70 -15.88 -4.98 9.53
C ASP A 70 -17.19 -5.63 9.08
N VAL A 71 -18.17 -4.86 8.58
CA VAL A 71 -19.51 -5.38 8.27
C VAL A 71 -19.49 -6.54 7.26
N LEU A 72 -18.52 -6.54 6.34
CA LEU A 72 -18.36 -7.59 5.32
C LEU A 72 -17.44 -8.75 5.77
N GLY A 73 -16.79 -8.65 6.92
CA GLY A 73 -15.85 -9.65 7.42
C GLY A 73 -14.61 -9.05 8.08
N PRO A 74 -13.57 -9.86 8.33
CA PRO A 74 -12.34 -9.44 9.01
C PRO A 74 -11.71 -8.23 8.34
N PHE A 75 -11.00 -7.41 9.11
CA PHE A 75 -10.31 -6.26 8.55
C PHE A 75 -9.15 -6.70 7.63
N LYS A 76 -8.95 -5.97 6.52
CA LYS A 76 -7.82 -6.20 5.62
C LYS A 76 -7.08 -4.90 5.32
N GLY A 77 -5.77 -4.90 5.52
CA GLY A 77 -5.00 -3.66 5.40
C GLY A 77 -3.49 -3.79 5.44
N GLY A 78 -2.79 -3.12 4.52
CA GLY A 78 -1.32 -3.09 4.51
C GLY A 78 -0.70 -2.37 5.71
N ILE A 79 0.61 -2.54 5.90
CA ILE A 79 1.45 -1.80 6.87
C ILE A 79 2.45 -0.94 6.08
N ARG A 80 2.48 0.37 6.34
CA ARG A 80 3.38 1.33 5.67
C ARG A 80 4.52 1.77 6.58
N TYR A 81 5.75 1.78 6.08
CA TYR A 81 6.90 2.42 6.74
C TYR A 81 7.30 3.65 5.94
N HIS A 82 7.05 4.84 6.48
CA HIS A 82 7.42 6.11 5.87
C HIS A 82 7.52 7.19 6.95
N PRO A 83 8.45 8.16 6.88
CA PRO A 83 8.62 9.19 7.91
C PRO A 83 7.36 10.03 8.15
N ASP A 84 6.58 10.30 7.10
CA ASP A 84 5.38 11.14 7.16
C ASP A 84 4.09 10.40 7.54
N VAL A 85 4.17 9.14 7.99
CA VAL A 85 2.98 8.40 8.42
C VAL A 85 2.36 9.08 9.64
N ASP A 86 1.11 9.51 9.50
CA ASP A 86 0.29 10.07 10.56
C ASP A 86 -1.04 9.31 10.72
N LEU A 87 -1.76 9.59 11.81
CA LEU A 87 -3.02 8.91 12.10
C LEU A 87 -4.10 9.17 11.03
N GLY A 88 -4.18 10.39 10.50
CA GLY A 88 -5.19 10.77 9.51
C GLY A 88 -4.98 10.08 8.16
N GLU A 89 -3.72 9.96 7.72
CA GLU A 89 -3.35 9.18 6.52
C GLU A 89 -3.76 7.71 6.68
N VAL A 90 -3.45 7.10 7.83
CA VAL A 90 -3.78 5.69 8.09
C VAL A 90 -5.30 5.49 8.17
N CYS A 91 -6.05 6.45 8.72
CA CYS A 91 -7.53 6.45 8.68
C CYS A 91 -8.09 6.51 7.25
N ALA A 92 -7.56 7.42 6.42
CA ALA A 92 -7.96 7.55 5.02
C ALA A 92 -7.74 6.25 4.23
N LEU A 93 -6.56 5.66 4.39
CA LEU A 93 -6.17 4.41 3.73
C LEU A 93 -7.02 3.22 4.21
N ALA A 94 -7.39 3.16 5.50
CA ALA A 94 -8.28 2.13 6.02
C ALA A 94 -9.71 2.25 5.47
N MET A 95 -10.20 3.47 5.32
CA MET A 95 -11.49 3.75 4.66
C MET A 95 -11.48 3.29 3.20
N TRP A 96 -10.45 3.66 2.41
CA TRP A 96 -10.35 3.17 1.04
C TRP A 96 -10.20 1.65 0.93
N MET A 97 -9.58 0.99 1.91
CA MET A 97 -9.55 -0.47 1.95
C MET A 97 -10.95 -1.07 2.13
N THR A 98 -11.84 -0.43 2.91
CA THR A 98 -13.24 -0.86 3.04
C THR A 98 -13.95 -0.80 1.69
N TRP A 99 -13.83 0.34 1.00
CA TRP A 99 -14.45 0.54 -0.31
C TRP A 99 -13.90 -0.41 -1.35
N LYS A 100 -12.58 -0.54 -1.41
CA LYS A 100 -11.91 -1.45 -2.33
C LYS A 100 -12.38 -2.89 -2.14
N CYS A 101 -12.38 -3.40 -0.90
CA CYS A 101 -12.80 -4.77 -0.62
C CYS A 101 -14.26 -5.00 -0.99
N SER A 102 -15.15 -4.07 -0.63
CA SER A 102 -16.57 -4.11 -1.00
C SER A 102 -16.78 -4.12 -2.52
N LEU A 103 -16.17 -3.19 -3.24
CA LEU A 103 -16.35 -3.03 -4.69
C LEU A 103 -15.88 -4.25 -5.50
N VAL A 104 -14.85 -4.96 -5.03
CA VAL A 104 -14.35 -6.18 -5.69
C VAL A 104 -14.96 -7.47 -5.10
N GLY A 105 -15.97 -7.37 -4.25
CA GLY A 105 -16.71 -8.52 -3.70
C GLY A 105 -15.90 -9.40 -2.75
N LEU A 106 -14.89 -8.85 -2.07
CA LEU A 106 -14.11 -9.59 -1.08
C LEU A 106 -14.81 -9.55 0.29
N PRO A 107 -14.86 -10.67 1.04
CA PRO A 107 -15.48 -10.73 2.37
C PRO A 107 -14.55 -10.15 3.44
N PHE A 108 -14.15 -8.89 3.25
CA PHE A 108 -13.24 -8.18 4.14
C PHE A 108 -13.74 -6.76 4.41
N GLY A 109 -13.56 -6.35 5.65
CA GLY A 109 -13.53 -4.96 6.06
C GLY A 109 -12.25 -4.24 5.64
N GLY A 110 -12.13 -2.96 6.00
CA GLY A 110 -10.95 -2.16 5.70
C GLY A 110 -10.10 -1.86 6.93
N ALA A 111 -8.79 -2.06 6.82
CA ALA A 111 -7.83 -1.58 7.80
C ALA A 111 -6.60 -0.96 7.13
N LYS A 112 -5.77 -0.33 7.93
CA LYS A 112 -4.41 0.06 7.55
C LYS A 112 -3.54 0.17 8.80
N GLY A 113 -2.26 -0.11 8.68
CA GLY A 113 -1.28 0.23 9.70
C GLY A 113 -0.12 1.00 9.12
N GLY A 114 0.70 1.56 9.98
CA GLY A 114 1.96 2.14 9.58
C GLY A 114 2.85 2.50 10.76
N ILE A 115 4.11 2.78 10.48
CA ILE A 115 5.10 3.26 11.44
C ILE A 115 5.77 4.48 10.83
N ALA A 116 5.84 5.58 11.60
CA ALA A 116 6.54 6.80 11.24
C ALA A 116 8.05 6.56 11.32
N CYS A 117 8.64 6.03 10.25
CA CYS A 117 10.07 5.73 10.17
C CYS A 117 10.56 5.79 8.71
N ASP A 118 11.84 6.13 8.53
CA ASP A 118 12.52 5.94 7.26
C ASP A 118 13.24 4.57 7.25
N PRO A 119 12.70 3.57 6.53
CA PRO A 119 13.29 2.23 6.53
C PRO A 119 14.66 2.17 5.85
N THR A 120 15.05 3.18 5.07
CA THR A 120 16.35 3.22 4.38
C THR A 120 17.50 3.59 5.32
N ARG A 121 17.16 4.18 6.48
CA ARG A 121 18.11 4.59 7.52
C ARG A 121 18.26 3.56 8.63
N LEU A 122 17.52 2.46 8.56
CA LEU A 122 17.57 1.38 9.53
C LEU A 122 18.34 0.20 8.96
N SER A 123 19.20 -0.39 9.78
CA SER A 123 19.81 -1.67 9.45
C SER A 123 18.73 -2.76 9.39
N ARG A 124 19.04 -3.88 8.73
CA ARG A 124 18.13 -5.03 8.67
C ARG A 124 17.74 -5.52 10.08
N LYS A 125 18.65 -5.44 11.05
CA LYS A 125 18.41 -5.88 12.43
C LYS A 125 17.47 -4.92 13.15
N GLU A 126 17.68 -3.63 13.00
CA GLU A 126 16.82 -2.59 13.58
C GLU A 126 15.40 -2.65 12.99
N LEU A 127 15.30 -2.78 11.66
CA LEU A 127 14.02 -2.92 10.95
C LEU A 127 13.27 -4.18 11.41
N GLN A 128 13.98 -5.29 11.60
CA GLN A 128 13.41 -6.51 12.16
C GLN A 128 12.92 -6.28 13.60
N ALA A 129 13.77 -5.75 14.48
CA ALA A 129 13.43 -5.51 15.88
C ALA A 129 12.20 -4.60 16.04
N MET A 130 12.14 -3.50 15.28
CA MET A 130 11.00 -2.59 15.23
C MET A 130 9.73 -3.31 14.74
N THR A 131 9.82 -4.07 13.64
CA THR A 131 8.67 -4.82 13.09
C THR A 131 8.12 -5.83 14.10
N ARG A 132 9.02 -6.55 14.80
CA ARG A 132 8.63 -7.51 15.84
C ARG A 132 7.96 -6.79 17.01
N ARG A 133 8.51 -5.67 17.47
CA ARG A 133 7.91 -4.90 18.56
C ARG A 133 6.53 -4.39 18.18
N TYR A 134 6.38 -3.77 17.01
CA TYR A 134 5.09 -3.31 16.50
C TYR A 134 4.06 -4.44 16.43
N THR A 135 4.46 -5.61 15.91
CA THR A 135 3.59 -6.79 15.84
C THR A 135 3.14 -7.25 17.22
N ALA A 136 4.05 -7.27 18.20
CA ALA A 136 3.73 -7.66 19.57
C ALA A 136 2.69 -6.72 20.20
N GLU A 137 2.78 -5.42 19.94
CA GLU A 137 1.83 -4.43 20.46
C GLU A 137 0.43 -4.58 19.84
N ILE A 138 0.34 -4.89 18.54
CA ILE A 138 -0.97 -5.03 17.86
C ILE A 138 -1.55 -6.45 17.93
N ARG A 139 -0.86 -7.43 18.53
CA ARG A 139 -1.19 -8.87 18.43
C ARG A 139 -2.62 -9.23 18.85
N ASN A 140 -3.22 -8.47 19.76
CA ASN A 140 -4.59 -8.71 20.24
C ASN A 140 -5.66 -8.16 19.27
N PHE A 141 -5.24 -7.39 18.28
CA PHE A 141 -6.08 -6.73 17.30
C PHE A 141 -5.94 -7.32 15.90
N ILE A 142 -5.00 -8.25 15.70
CA ILE A 142 -4.77 -8.96 14.44
C ILE A 142 -4.99 -10.46 14.59
N GLY A 143 -5.34 -11.11 13.49
CA GLY A 143 -5.63 -12.54 13.43
C GLY A 143 -6.31 -12.92 12.10
N PRO A 144 -6.25 -14.19 11.68
CA PRO A 144 -6.84 -14.64 10.43
C PRO A 144 -8.34 -14.31 10.29
N GLU A 145 -9.06 -14.33 11.40
CA GLU A 145 -10.51 -14.08 11.49
C GLU A 145 -10.85 -12.69 12.04
N LEU A 146 -9.85 -11.84 12.29
CA LEU A 146 -10.03 -10.53 12.92
C LEU A 146 -9.51 -9.39 12.05
N ASP A 147 -8.20 -9.38 11.79
CA ASP A 147 -7.55 -8.36 10.98
C ASP A 147 -6.26 -8.94 10.40
N VAL A 148 -6.14 -8.92 9.08
CA VAL A 148 -5.07 -9.56 8.33
C VAL A 148 -4.19 -8.50 7.66
N PRO A 149 -3.01 -8.18 8.22
CA PRO A 149 -2.07 -7.28 7.56
C PRO A 149 -1.54 -7.74 6.20
N ALA A 150 -0.87 -6.82 5.49
CA ALA A 150 -0.22 -7.05 4.20
C ALA A 150 0.94 -6.06 4.01
N PRO A 151 1.77 -6.22 2.96
CA PRO A 151 2.71 -5.18 2.56
C PRO A 151 2.01 -3.90 2.09
N ASP A 152 2.68 -2.78 2.32
CA ASP A 152 2.48 -1.48 1.68
C ASP A 152 3.84 -0.80 1.46
N MET A 153 3.87 0.50 1.17
CA MET A 153 5.10 1.27 0.96
C MET A 153 6.08 1.11 2.14
N GLY A 154 7.36 0.89 1.83
CA GLY A 154 8.41 0.66 2.83
C GLY A 154 8.39 -0.72 3.50
N THR A 155 7.48 -1.62 3.10
CA THR A 155 7.44 -3.01 3.57
C THR A 155 7.37 -3.99 2.41
N ASN A 156 7.65 -5.27 2.68
CA ASN A 156 7.74 -6.31 1.67
C ASN A 156 7.47 -7.70 2.28
N GLU A 157 7.72 -8.75 1.51
CA GLU A 157 7.54 -10.13 1.93
C GLU A 157 8.37 -10.51 3.15
N GLN A 158 9.60 -9.99 3.27
CA GLN A 158 10.46 -10.23 4.44
C GLN A 158 9.86 -9.62 5.71
N VAL A 159 9.28 -8.42 5.62
CA VAL A 159 8.56 -7.80 6.74
C VAL A 159 7.36 -8.66 7.14
N MET A 160 6.59 -9.18 6.17
CA MET A 160 5.46 -10.06 6.45
C MET A 160 5.87 -11.36 7.14
N VAL A 161 7.04 -11.93 6.80
CA VAL A 161 7.58 -13.09 7.52
C VAL A 161 7.85 -12.74 8.98
N TRP A 162 8.41 -11.57 9.28
CA TRP A 162 8.64 -11.15 10.68
C TRP A 162 7.34 -10.95 11.45
N VAL A 163 6.32 -10.37 10.82
CA VAL A 163 4.99 -10.22 11.42
C VAL A 163 4.37 -11.58 11.71
N MET A 164 4.37 -12.49 10.73
CA MET A 164 3.84 -13.85 10.87
C MET A 164 4.55 -14.63 11.98
N ASP A 165 5.88 -14.63 11.98
CA ASP A 165 6.70 -15.33 12.96
C ASP A 165 6.48 -14.78 14.37
N THR A 166 6.49 -13.46 14.54
CA THR A 166 6.27 -12.83 15.84
C THR A 166 4.89 -13.15 16.39
N TYR A 167 3.86 -13.06 15.56
CA TYR A 167 2.50 -13.42 15.98
C TYR A 167 2.41 -14.90 16.37
N SER A 168 2.97 -15.78 15.56
CA SER A 168 2.95 -17.24 15.78
C SER A 168 3.65 -17.61 17.09
N GLN A 169 4.80 -17.01 17.39
CA GLN A 169 5.51 -17.23 18.65
C GLN A 169 4.67 -16.81 19.87
N HIS A 170 3.98 -15.67 19.80
CA HIS A 170 3.09 -15.23 20.88
C HIS A 170 1.82 -16.09 21.02
N LYS A 171 1.36 -16.73 19.94
CA LYS A 171 0.24 -17.69 19.98
C LYS A 171 0.64 -19.09 20.43
N GLY A 172 1.93 -19.44 20.35
CA GLY A 172 2.44 -20.77 20.69
C GLY A 172 2.31 -21.81 19.57
N HIS A 173 1.89 -21.41 18.37
CA HIS A 173 1.85 -22.29 17.19
C HIS A 173 1.93 -21.46 15.89
N ALA A 174 2.24 -22.10 14.77
CA ALA A 174 2.28 -21.44 13.47
C ALA A 174 0.90 -20.92 13.06
N VAL A 175 0.82 -19.65 12.65
CA VAL A 175 -0.41 -19.01 12.11
C VAL A 175 -0.10 -18.30 10.79
N PRO A 176 0.09 -19.03 9.68
CA PRO A 176 0.43 -18.41 8.40
C PRO A 176 -0.63 -17.41 7.90
N GLY A 177 -1.91 -17.64 8.22
CA GLY A 177 -3.03 -16.81 7.78
C GLY A 177 -3.12 -15.42 8.41
N VAL A 178 -2.27 -15.09 9.39
CA VAL A 178 -2.34 -13.78 10.08
C VAL A 178 -1.95 -12.62 9.16
N VAL A 179 -1.13 -12.85 8.14
CA VAL A 179 -0.74 -11.83 7.15
C VAL A 179 -0.73 -12.39 5.74
N THR A 180 -0.97 -11.54 4.74
CA THR A 180 -0.77 -11.89 3.32
C THR A 180 0.49 -11.23 2.76
N GLY A 181 0.90 -11.61 1.54
CA GLY A 181 2.11 -11.06 0.91
C GLY A 181 3.43 -11.64 1.45
N LYS A 182 3.38 -12.86 2.00
CA LYS A 182 4.56 -13.65 2.38
C LYS A 182 5.19 -14.30 1.13
N PRO A 183 6.46 -14.76 1.21
CA PRO A 183 7.05 -15.64 0.19
C PRO A 183 6.26 -16.94 0.03
N VAL A 184 6.35 -17.58 -1.14
CA VAL A 184 5.60 -18.81 -1.47
C VAL A 184 5.94 -19.94 -0.49
N GLU A 185 7.21 -20.08 -0.16
CA GLU A 185 7.78 -21.06 0.77
C GLU A 185 7.20 -20.93 2.18
N MET A 186 6.66 -19.76 2.52
CA MET A 186 6.08 -19.43 3.82
C MET A 186 4.54 -19.33 3.77
N GLY A 187 3.90 -19.99 2.81
CA GLY A 187 2.43 -19.94 2.62
C GLY A 187 1.96 -18.64 1.97
N GLY A 188 2.81 -18.06 1.12
CA GLY A 188 2.47 -17.01 0.18
C GLY A 188 1.71 -17.54 -1.03
N THR A 189 1.29 -16.63 -1.91
CA THR A 189 0.54 -16.97 -3.13
C THR A 189 1.37 -16.65 -4.36
N VAL A 190 1.48 -17.59 -5.29
CA VAL A 190 2.14 -17.38 -6.58
C VAL A 190 1.48 -16.21 -7.33
N GLY A 191 2.29 -15.36 -7.96
CA GLY A 191 1.80 -14.20 -8.71
C GLY A 191 1.35 -13.02 -7.84
N ARG A 192 1.46 -13.11 -6.50
CA ARG A 192 1.06 -12.02 -5.58
C ARG A 192 1.84 -10.74 -5.82
N ARG A 193 3.12 -10.85 -6.19
CA ARG A 193 4.00 -9.70 -6.45
C ARG A 193 3.47 -8.90 -7.64
N GLU A 194 3.12 -9.58 -8.72
CA GLU A 194 2.66 -8.99 -9.98
C GLU A 194 1.18 -8.59 -9.97
N ALA A 195 0.38 -9.15 -9.07
CA ALA A 195 -1.09 -9.04 -9.08
C ALA A 195 -1.61 -7.60 -9.18
N THR A 196 -1.02 -6.63 -8.47
CA THR A 196 -1.48 -5.24 -8.53
C THR A 196 -1.23 -4.60 -9.89
N GLY A 197 -0.02 -4.75 -10.44
CA GLY A 197 0.31 -4.19 -11.76
C GLY A 197 -0.52 -4.84 -12.88
N ARG A 198 -0.70 -6.17 -12.81
CA ARG A 198 -1.61 -6.89 -13.70
C ARG A 198 -3.04 -6.39 -13.60
N GLY A 199 -3.53 -6.15 -12.37
CA GLY A 199 -4.86 -5.59 -12.14
C GLY A 199 -5.06 -4.23 -12.81
N VAL A 200 -4.05 -3.36 -12.78
CA VAL A 200 -4.07 -2.08 -13.51
C VAL A 200 -4.23 -2.33 -15.01
N VAL A 201 -3.42 -3.23 -15.58
CA VAL A 201 -3.50 -3.55 -17.02
C VAL A 201 -4.84 -4.20 -17.39
N HIS A 202 -5.41 -5.05 -16.54
CA HIS A 202 -6.75 -5.60 -16.75
C HIS A 202 -7.80 -4.49 -16.86
N LEU A 203 -7.78 -3.52 -15.95
CA LEU A 203 -8.70 -2.38 -16.02
C LEU A 203 -8.49 -1.53 -17.28
N ILE A 204 -7.23 -1.27 -17.66
CA ILE A 204 -6.89 -0.55 -18.90
C ILE A 204 -7.44 -1.29 -20.13
N ARG A 205 -7.31 -2.62 -20.19
CA ARG A 205 -7.83 -3.43 -21.29
C ARG A 205 -9.35 -3.36 -21.38
N GLU A 206 -10.07 -3.50 -20.26
CA GLU A 206 -11.53 -3.40 -20.28
C GLU A 206 -12.01 -1.97 -20.62
N THR A 207 -11.28 -0.95 -20.16
CA THR A 207 -11.54 0.45 -20.51
C THR A 207 -11.30 0.70 -22.00
N ALA A 208 -10.21 0.18 -22.56
CA ALA A 208 -9.90 0.31 -23.98
C ALA A 208 -10.98 -0.33 -24.85
N LYS A 209 -11.49 -1.52 -24.46
CA LYS A 209 -12.63 -2.14 -25.15
C LYS A 209 -13.88 -1.26 -25.08
N HIS A 210 -14.19 -0.73 -23.89
CA HIS A 210 -15.36 0.13 -23.70
C HIS A 210 -15.29 1.42 -24.55
N LEU A 211 -14.10 1.98 -24.70
CA LEU A 211 -13.83 3.19 -25.49
C LEU A 211 -13.50 2.91 -26.95
N ASN A 212 -13.50 1.65 -27.39
CA ASN A 212 -13.06 1.22 -28.72
C ASN A 212 -11.64 1.69 -29.11
N LEU A 213 -10.70 1.65 -28.16
CA LEU A 213 -9.28 1.99 -28.35
C LEU A 213 -8.44 0.74 -28.68
N ASP A 214 -7.62 0.84 -29.72
CA ASP A 214 -6.59 -0.14 -30.05
C ASP A 214 -5.31 0.16 -29.27
N LEU A 215 -5.07 -0.61 -28.19
CA LEU A 215 -3.91 -0.44 -27.32
C LEU A 215 -2.56 -0.54 -28.06
N SER A 216 -2.48 -1.29 -29.16
CA SER A 216 -1.23 -1.43 -29.94
C SER A 216 -0.79 -0.14 -30.63
N ARG A 217 -1.69 0.86 -30.69
CA ARG A 217 -1.44 2.19 -31.25
C ARG A 217 -1.30 3.27 -30.19
N CYS A 218 -1.46 2.90 -28.92
CA CYS A 218 -1.39 3.83 -27.80
C CYS A 218 0.04 4.00 -27.28
N THR A 219 0.27 5.15 -26.66
CA THR A 219 1.44 5.41 -25.83
C THR A 219 1.05 5.47 -24.36
N ALA A 220 2.01 5.27 -23.45
CA ALA A 220 1.78 5.41 -22.01
C ALA A 220 2.97 6.05 -21.29
N ALA A 221 2.66 6.84 -20.27
CA ALA A 221 3.58 7.31 -19.25
C ALA A 221 3.26 6.60 -17.92
N VAL A 222 4.29 6.12 -17.21
CA VAL A 222 4.12 5.38 -15.94
C VAL A 222 4.87 6.06 -14.81
N GLN A 223 4.13 6.72 -13.92
CA GLN A 223 4.71 7.31 -12.70
C GLN A 223 4.94 6.24 -11.64
N GLY A 224 6.18 6.12 -11.18
CA GLY A 224 6.60 5.16 -10.16
C GLY A 224 6.99 3.80 -10.72
N PHE A 225 8.29 3.54 -10.88
CA PHE A 225 8.83 2.29 -11.43
C PHE A 225 9.19 1.23 -10.37
N GLY A 226 8.45 1.19 -9.26
CA GLY A 226 8.52 0.12 -8.26
C GLY A 226 7.73 -1.12 -8.68
N ASN A 227 7.41 -2.01 -7.71
CA ASN A 227 6.73 -3.28 -7.98
C ASN A 227 5.45 -3.16 -8.82
N VAL A 228 4.62 -2.14 -8.60
CA VAL A 228 3.38 -1.96 -9.36
C VAL A 228 3.66 -1.43 -10.76
N GLY A 229 4.37 -0.30 -10.87
CA GLY A 229 4.55 0.36 -12.16
C GLY A 229 5.46 -0.40 -13.11
N SER A 230 6.49 -1.10 -12.63
CA SER A 230 7.35 -1.91 -13.50
C SER A 230 6.61 -3.09 -14.13
N VAL A 231 5.75 -3.76 -13.34
CA VAL A 231 4.85 -4.81 -13.84
C VAL A 231 3.83 -4.23 -14.81
N THR A 232 3.20 -3.09 -14.48
CA THR A 232 2.26 -2.40 -15.37
C THR A 232 2.92 -2.05 -16.71
N ALA A 233 4.11 -1.44 -16.70
CA ALA A 233 4.85 -1.08 -17.91
C ALA A 233 5.19 -2.30 -18.77
N THR A 234 5.63 -3.39 -18.13
CA THR A 234 5.95 -4.66 -18.81
C THR A 234 4.72 -5.27 -19.47
N GLU A 235 3.60 -5.36 -18.74
CA GLU A 235 2.35 -5.95 -19.22
C GLU A 235 1.67 -5.06 -20.28
N LEU A 236 1.83 -3.73 -20.23
CA LEU A 236 1.36 -2.84 -21.30
C LEU A 236 2.22 -2.97 -22.56
N ALA A 237 3.55 -3.03 -22.41
CA ALA A 237 4.47 -3.23 -23.53
C ALA A 237 4.21 -4.55 -24.25
N SER A 238 3.89 -5.63 -23.52
CA SER A 238 3.55 -6.94 -24.11
C SER A 238 2.24 -6.92 -24.91
N LEU A 239 1.37 -5.94 -24.66
CA LEU A 239 0.14 -5.69 -25.42
C LEU A 239 0.35 -4.74 -26.62
N GLY A 240 1.59 -4.32 -26.88
CA GLY A 240 1.96 -3.40 -27.96
C GLY A 240 1.83 -1.92 -27.61
N VAL A 241 1.52 -1.57 -26.36
CA VAL A 241 1.52 -0.16 -25.93
C VAL A 241 2.96 0.34 -25.88
N LYS A 242 3.23 1.48 -26.52
CA LYS A 242 4.55 2.09 -26.46
C LYS A 242 4.71 2.88 -25.16
N ILE A 243 5.56 2.42 -24.25
CA ILE A 243 5.88 3.17 -23.03
C ILE A 243 6.86 4.28 -23.39
N ILE A 244 6.40 5.52 -23.39
CA ILE A 244 7.21 6.68 -23.79
C ILE A 244 7.83 7.40 -22.60
N ALA A 245 7.31 7.18 -21.39
CA ALA A 245 7.85 7.80 -20.19
C ALA A 245 7.71 6.91 -18.95
N VAL A 246 8.70 6.94 -18.07
CA VAL A 246 8.64 6.34 -16.73
C VAL A 246 9.26 7.27 -15.72
N SER A 247 8.84 7.21 -14.45
CA SER A 247 9.51 7.95 -13.39
C SER A 247 9.59 7.21 -12.07
N ASP A 248 10.43 7.73 -11.16
CA ASP A 248 10.42 7.37 -9.75
C ASP A 248 10.76 8.59 -8.86
N ARG A 249 11.19 8.34 -7.61
CA ARG A 249 11.55 9.41 -6.66
C ARG A 249 12.73 10.27 -7.12
N THR A 250 13.53 9.82 -8.07
CA THR A 250 14.74 10.51 -8.56
C THR A 250 14.50 11.38 -9.79
N GLY A 251 13.37 11.20 -10.47
CA GLY A 251 13.01 11.91 -11.70
C GLY A 251 12.35 10.97 -12.72
N GLY A 252 12.17 11.47 -13.94
CA GLY A 252 11.61 10.71 -15.05
C GLY A 252 12.56 10.59 -16.24
N PHE A 253 12.21 9.67 -17.14
CA PHE A 253 12.90 9.48 -18.41
C PHE A 253 11.84 9.40 -19.51
N TYR A 254 12.14 10.01 -20.66
CA TYR A 254 11.25 10.12 -21.80
C TYR A 254 11.94 9.72 -23.10
N ASP A 255 11.27 8.93 -23.93
CA ASP A 255 11.66 8.69 -25.32
C ASP A 255 10.39 8.55 -26.17
N GLU A 256 10.20 9.47 -27.11
CA GLU A 256 9.06 9.46 -28.06
C GLU A 256 9.02 8.16 -28.89
N LYS A 257 10.18 7.54 -29.13
CA LYS A 257 10.28 6.27 -29.86
C LYS A 257 9.95 5.06 -28.97
N GLY A 258 9.95 5.24 -27.66
CA GLY A 258 9.61 4.24 -26.66
C GLY A 258 10.82 3.79 -25.85
N LEU A 259 10.62 3.61 -24.56
CA LEU A 259 11.64 3.18 -23.62
C LEU A 259 11.80 1.65 -23.63
N PRO A 260 13.05 1.13 -23.55
CA PRO A 260 13.31 -0.30 -23.47
C PRO A 260 13.03 -0.83 -22.05
N ILE A 261 11.83 -1.36 -21.83
CA ILE A 261 11.37 -1.82 -20.50
C ILE A 261 12.31 -2.88 -19.90
N ASP A 262 12.78 -3.86 -20.68
CA ASP A 262 13.74 -4.86 -20.19
C ASP A 262 15.07 -4.23 -19.73
N GLY A 263 15.51 -3.16 -20.39
CA GLY A 263 16.69 -2.40 -20.00
C GLY A 263 16.48 -1.67 -18.69
N LEU A 264 15.34 -1.00 -18.53
CA LEU A 264 14.94 -0.32 -17.30
C LEU A 264 14.83 -1.30 -16.12
N LEU A 265 14.25 -2.48 -16.34
CA LEU A 265 14.13 -3.53 -15.34
C LEU A 265 15.51 -4.03 -14.87
N ARG A 266 16.47 -4.21 -15.79
CA ARG A 266 17.85 -4.57 -15.41
C ARG A 266 18.53 -3.46 -14.62
N HIS A 267 18.36 -2.20 -15.03
CA HIS A 267 18.91 -1.06 -14.32
C HIS A 267 18.48 -1.05 -12.85
N VAL A 268 17.17 -1.16 -12.59
CA VAL A 268 16.63 -1.15 -11.21
C VAL A 268 16.80 -2.48 -10.46
N ALA A 269 17.29 -3.52 -11.11
CA ALA A 269 17.73 -4.74 -10.43
C ALA A 269 19.13 -4.54 -9.82
N ASP A 270 19.99 -3.77 -10.51
CA ASP A 270 21.36 -3.48 -10.09
C ASP A 270 21.47 -2.19 -9.24
N HIS A 271 20.48 -1.30 -9.34
CA HIS A 271 20.43 0.00 -8.66
C HIS A 271 19.10 0.17 -7.91
N PRO A 272 19.07 0.96 -6.82
CA PRO A 272 17.86 1.12 -6.01
C PRO A 272 16.77 2.00 -6.65
N ASP A 273 17.08 2.67 -7.77
CA ASP A 273 16.21 3.63 -8.46
C ASP A 273 16.66 3.83 -9.92
N LEU A 274 15.94 4.68 -10.65
CA LEU A 274 16.19 5.04 -12.04
C LEU A 274 17.32 6.07 -12.22
N ALA A 275 17.94 6.59 -11.16
CA ALA A 275 19.00 7.56 -11.30
C ALA A 275 20.17 6.98 -12.10
N GLY A 276 20.72 7.79 -13.02
CA GLY A 276 21.81 7.34 -13.90
C GLY A 276 21.40 6.33 -14.97
N CYS A 277 20.08 6.11 -15.16
CA CYS A 277 19.58 5.35 -16.31
C CYS A 277 20.08 5.98 -17.63
N ARG A 278 20.47 5.13 -18.58
CA ARG A 278 21.00 5.54 -19.89
C ARG A 278 19.93 5.56 -21.00
N PHE A 279 18.69 5.25 -20.66
CA PHE A 279 17.59 5.12 -21.60
C PHE A 279 16.68 6.34 -21.54
N GLY A 280 16.46 6.98 -22.69
CA GLY A 280 15.65 8.18 -22.80
C GLY A 280 16.34 9.45 -22.29
N GLU A 281 15.69 10.58 -22.54
CA GLU A 281 16.09 11.89 -22.05
C GLU A 281 15.56 12.09 -20.62
N PRO A 282 16.37 12.61 -19.69
CA PRO A 282 15.93 12.89 -18.33
C PRO A 282 14.91 14.04 -18.33
N ILE A 283 13.83 13.85 -17.59
CA ILE A 283 12.75 14.84 -17.39
C ILE A 283 12.41 14.97 -15.91
N SER A 284 11.79 16.09 -15.50
CA SER A 284 11.34 16.22 -14.12
C SER A 284 10.07 15.39 -13.88
N ASN A 285 9.76 15.10 -12.61
CA ASN A 285 8.49 14.47 -12.24
C ASN A 285 7.26 15.33 -12.58
N ALA A 286 7.43 16.64 -12.81
CA ALA A 286 6.36 17.53 -13.23
C ALA A 286 6.16 17.55 -14.76
N ASP A 287 7.19 17.16 -15.52
CA ASP A 287 7.16 17.11 -17.00
C ASP A 287 6.66 15.76 -17.54
N LEU A 288 6.53 14.74 -16.67
CA LEU A 288 6.02 13.41 -17.00
C LEU A 288 4.52 13.44 -17.34
#